data_AF-A0A2T7SW41-F1
#
_entry.id   AF-A0A2T7SW41-F1
#
_cell.length_a   1.000
_cell.length_b   1.000
_cell.length_c   1.000
_cell.angle_alpha   90.00
_cell.angle_beta   90.00
_cell.angle_gamma   90.00
#
_symmetry.space_group_name_H-M   'P 1'
#
loop_
_entity.id
_entity.type
_entity.pdbx_description
1 polymer ?
#
loop_
_entity_poly.entity_id
_entity_poly.type
_entity_poly.pdbx_seq_one_letter_code
_entity_poly.pdbx_strand_id
1 'polypeptide(L)'
;MQHDSRCSTESPPKHVLRRFYSAERPLDRLDLLAVRSGQTPKSLKKALPELTTATAWHQPGYPLINRTWACDFCAAAHTGKTTWRIEIWGLQDLNHLCVKHRRWTGIGTAYDSYFERSIEMASSGQCSVAKAPEIVDAQRRLHRLCRHGRYRRILPAYQECSTFWRDLAKHGYAADRTERRLRLIHPDEIRRHRPYPHAEAADFPDVVQVANLFASHYWREQGLGSQGEVQHFRREFDRRLPAERQLRTTAIPWLQEEIVRLAQRVDEAVRQREASVDGLINIHPPDQFPPLLIRRILKRSPAHAR
;
A
#
# COMPACT_ATOMS: atom_id res chain seq x y z
N MET A 1 -26.81 -55.98 -40.97
CA MET A 1 -25.60 -55.16 -41.16
C MET A 1 -26.01 -53.98 -42.04
N GLN A 2 -25.73 -52.72 -41.78
CA GLN A 2 -25.19 -51.98 -40.64
C GLN A 2 -25.51 -50.52 -41.03
N HIS A 3 -26.14 -49.76 -40.13
CA HIS A 3 -26.37 -48.32 -40.31
C HIS A 3 -25.05 -47.57 -40.07
N ASP A 4 -24.61 -46.77 -41.06
CA ASP A 4 -23.52 -45.81 -40.87
C ASP A 4 -24.07 -44.47 -40.38
N SER A 5 -23.87 -44.23 -39.08
CA SER A 5 -24.10 -42.97 -38.40
C SER A 5 -22.93 -42.01 -38.64
N ARG A 6 -23.20 -40.87 -39.27
CA ARG A 6 -22.28 -39.72 -39.30
C ARG A 6 -22.18 -39.11 -37.91
N CYS A 7 -21.00 -39.19 -37.29
CA CYS A 7 -20.65 -38.43 -36.09
C CYS A 7 -19.79 -37.23 -36.51
N SER A 8 -20.38 -36.05 -36.49
CA SER A 8 -19.72 -34.77 -36.76
C SER A 8 -18.92 -34.34 -35.52
N THR A 9 -17.60 -34.49 -35.54
CA THR A 9 -16.71 -33.90 -34.53
C THR A 9 -16.18 -32.56 -35.03
N GLU A 10 -16.90 -31.49 -34.68
CA GLU A 10 -16.39 -30.12 -34.81
C GLU A 10 -15.16 -29.96 -33.90
N SER A 11 -13.98 -29.94 -34.53
CA SER A 11 -12.73 -29.57 -33.87
C SER A 11 -12.68 -28.04 -33.72
N PRO A 12 -12.37 -27.48 -32.54
CA PRO A 12 -12.20 -26.04 -32.41
C PRO A 12 -10.97 -25.57 -33.22
N PRO A 13 -10.99 -24.34 -33.76
CA PRO A 13 -9.96 -23.88 -34.67
C PRO A 13 -8.61 -23.80 -33.96
N LYS A 14 -7.66 -24.60 -34.46
CA LYS A 14 -6.23 -24.48 -34.18
C LYS A 14 -5.77 -23.10 -34.63
N HIS A 15 -5.68 -22.14 -33.71
CA HIS A 15 -4.91 -20.93 -33.97
C HIS A 15 -3.45 -21.33 -34.20
N VAL A 16 -3.05 -21.12 -35.45
CA VAL A 16 -1.78 -21.47 -36.05
C VAL A 16 -0.64 -20.77 -35.28
N LEU A 17 0.06 -21.54 -34.45
CA LEU A 17 1.41 -21.19 -33.97
C LEU A 17 2.39 -21.35 -35.14
N ARG A 18 2.41 -20.39 -36.07
CA ARG A 18 3.52 -20.22 -37.01
C ARG A 18 4.36 -19.05 -36.56
N ARG A 19 5.46 -19.35 -35.87
CA ARG A 19 6.75 -18.69 -36.06
C ARG A 19 7.84 -19.67 -35.62
N PHE A 20 8.59 -20.12 -36.62
CA PHE A 20 9.76 -20.97 -36.50
C PHE A 20 10.79 -20.29 -35.57
N TYR A 21 11.26 -21.00 -34.55
CA TYR A 21 12.51 -20.68 -33.89
C TYR A 21 13.50 -21.77 -34.28
N SER A 22 14.51 -21.40 -35.06
CA SER A 22 15.72 -22.20 -35.24
C SER A 22 16.37 -22.39 -33.87
N ALA A 23 16.52 -23.66 -33.49
CA ALA A 23 17.14 -24.06 -32.24
C ALA A 23 18.66 -23.85 -32.30
N GLU A 24 19.15 -22.67 -31.92
CA GLU A 24 20.61 -22.45 -31.80
C GLU A 24 21.04 -21.71 -30.52
N ARG A 25 20.13 -21.38 -29.60
CA ARG A 25 20.51 -20.91 -28.26
C ARG A 25 19.63 -21.54 -27.18
N PRO A 26 20.21 -22.01 -26.05
CA PRO A 26 19.41 -22.30 -24.87
C PRO A 26 18.66 -21.03 -24.46
N LEU A 27 17.34 -21.12 -24.37
CA LEU A 27 16.49 -20.00 -23.98
C LEU A 27 16.83 -19.61 -22.52
N ASP A 28 17.09 -18.32 -22.29
CA ASP A 28 17.23 -17.80 -20.93
C ASP A 28 15.95 -18.07 -20.12
N ARG A 29 16.06 -18.14 -18.78
CA ARG A 29 14.91 -18.39 -17.88
C ARG A 29 13.71 -17.45 -18.16
N LEU A 30 13.98 -16.22 -18.60
CA LEU A 30 12.95 -15.25 -18.97
C LEU A 30 12.26 -15.58 -20.30
N ASP A 31 13.01 -16.03 -21.30
CA ASP A 31 12.46 -16.37 -22.61
C ASP A 31 11.62 -17.66 -22.52
N LEU A 32 12.04 -18.61 -21.67
CA LEU A 32 11.22 -19.76 -21.31
C LEU A 32 9.92 -19.35 -20.61
N LEU A 33 9.98 -18.40 -19.67
CA LEU A 33 8.80 -17.89 -18.99
C LEU A 33 7.88 -17.14 -19.97
N ALA A 34 8.45 -16.39 -20.92
CA ALA A 34 7.72 -15.69 -21.98
C ALA A 34 6.96 -16.67 -22.88
N VAL A 35 7.65 -17.72 -23.35
CA VAL A 35 7.04 -18.78 -24.16
C VAL A 35 5.92 -19.49 -23.40
N ARG A 36 6.14 -19.86 -22.12
CA ARG A 36 5.13 -20.58 -21.32
C ARG A 36 3.93 -19.74 -20.93
N SER A 37 4.13 -18.45 -20.67
CA SER A 37 3.05 -17.53 -20.27
C SER A 37 2.32 -16.89 -21.47
N GLY A 38 2.86 -17.03 -22.69
CA GLY A 38 2.39 -16.30 -23.87
C GLY A 38 2.63 -14.79 -23.81
N GLN A 39 3.39 -14.31 -22.81
CA GLN A 39 3.70 -12.89 -22.62
C GLN A 39 5.05 -12.54 -23.22
N THR A 40 5.22 -11.31 -23.68
CA THR A 40 6.54 -10.88 -24.16
C THR A 40 7.55 -10.77 -23.00
N PRO A 41 8.86 -11.02 -23.21
CA PRO A 41 9.89 -10.82 -22.19
C PRO A 41 9.86 -9.40 -21.59
N LYS A 42 9.52 -8.39 -22.42
CA LYS A 42 9.30 -7.00 -22.00
C LYS A 42 8.08 -6.85 -21.09
N SER A 43 6.98 -7.54 -21.36
CA SER A 43 5.79 -7.59 -20.51
C SER A 43 6.11 -8.24 -19.15
N LEU A 44 6.85 -9.35 -19.16
CA LEU A 44 7.26 -10.06 -17.94
C LEU A 44 8.22 -9.25 -17.08
N LYS A 45 9.29 -8.67 -17.66
CA LYS A 45 10.18 -7.72 -16.95
C LYS A 45 9.40 -6.52 -16.40
N LYS A 46 8.31 -6.12 -17.05
CA LYS A 46 7.45 -5.02 -16.62
C LYS A 46 6.52 -5.43 -15.47
N ALA A 47 6.06 -6.68 -15.45
CA ALA A 47 5.08 -7.21 -14.48
C ALA A 47 5.74 -7.81 -13.23
N LEU A 48 6.97 -8.32 -13.36
CA LEU A 48 7.69 -9.03 -12.31
C LEU A 48 8.98 -8.26 -11.98
N PRO A 49 8.97 -7.40 -10.95
CA PRO A 49 10.13 -6.59 -10.56
C PRO A 49 11.36 -7.44 -10.17
N GLU A 50 11.12 -8.66 -9.67
CA GLU A 50 12.17 -9.66 -9.38
C GLU A 50 13.03 -9.97 -10.61
N LEU A 51 12.46 -9.94 -11.83
CA LEU A 51 13.17 -10.24 -13.08
C LEU A 51 14.05 -9.10 -13.59
N THR A 52 13.91 -7.90 -13.01
CA THR A 52 14.73 -6.74 -13.37
C THR A 52 15.86 -6.47 -12.38
N THR A 53 15.65 -6.71 -11.08
CA THR A 53 16.59 -6.23 -10.05
C THR A 53 16.49 -7.02 -8.74
N ALA A 54 16.47 -8.36 -8.79
CA ALA A 54 16.21 -9.26 -7.65
C ALA A 54 16.92 -8.89 -6.33
N THR A 55 18.17 -8.41 -6.38
CA THR A 55 18.97 -8.08 -5.19
C THR A 55 18.81 -6.65 -4.68
N ALA A 56 18.33 -5.72 -5.51
CA ALA A 56 18.25 -4.30 -5.15
C ALA A 56 17.04 -3.98 -4.27
N TRP A 57 15.95 -4.76 -4.36
CA TRP A 57 14.69 -4.51 -3.65
C TRP A 57 14.79 -4.54 -2.13
N HIS A 58 15.75 -5.27 -1.59
CA HIS A 58 15.97 -5.41 -0.15
C HIS A 58 17.03 -4.46 0.39
N GLN A 59 17.63 -3.62 -0.45
CA GLN A 59 18.66 -2.68 -0.02
C GLN A 59 18.04 -1.47 0.70
N PRO A 60 18.67 -0.98 1.78
CA PRO A 60 18.29 0.29 2.42
C PRO A 60 18.19 1.40 1.38
N GLY A 61 17.07 2.13 1.36
CA GLY A 61 16.80 3.20 0.39
C GLY A 61 15.88 2.79 -0.77
N TYR A 62 15.79 1.51 -1.14
CA TYR A 62 14.79 1.06 -2.10
C TYR A 62 13.39 1.02 -1.47
N PRO A 63 12.34 1.44 -2.17
CA PRO A 63 10.97 1.25 -1.70
C PRO A 63 10.73 -0.24 -1.49
N LEU A 64 10.24 -0.61 -0.30
CA LEU A 64 9.87 -1.98 -0.02
C LEU A 64 8.68 -2.34 -0.92
N ILE A 65 8.96 -3.18 -1.92
CA ILE A 65 7.92 -3.81 -2.73
C ILE A 65 7.65 -5.16 -2.12
N ASN A 66 6.41 -5.40 -1.74
CA ASN A 66 5.94 -6.68 -1.25
C ASN A 66 4.82 -7.21 -2.16
N ARG A 67 4.54 -8.50 -2.00
CA ARG A 67 3.33 -9.08 -2.56
C ARG A 67 2.16 -8.66 -1.68
N THR A 68 1.12 -8.14 -2.33
CA THR A 68 -0.13 -7.68 -1.72
C THR A 68 -1.29 -8.25 -2.51
N TRP A 69 -2.46 -8.36 -1.89
CA TRP A 69 -3.63 -8.83 -2.62
C TRP A 69 -4.20 -7.73 -3.52
N ALA A 70 -4.42 -8.06 -4.79
CA ALA A 70 -5.21 -7.22 -5.67
C ALA A 70 -6.63 -7.07 -5.14
N CYS A 71 -7.27 -5.95 -5.45
CA CYS A 71 -8.71 -5.82 -5.23
C CYS A 71 -9.45 -6.95 -5.95
N ASP A 72 -10.30 -7.65 -5.22
CA ASP A 72 -11.27 -8.66 -5.68
C ASP A 72 -12.04 -8.23 -6.94
N PHE A 73 -12.54 -6.99 -7.01
CA PHE A 73 -13.25 -6.47 -8.19
C PHE A 73 -12.29 -6.24 -9.38
N CYS A 74 -11.06 -5.80 -9.13
CA CYS A 74 -10.04 -5.70 -10.18
C CYS A 74 -9.66 -7.08 -10.72
N ALA A 75 -9.45 -8.05 -9.82
CA ALA A 75 -9.14 -9.43 -10.17
C ALA A 75 -10.27 -10.02 -11.01
N ALA A 76 -11.51 -9.92 -10.55
CA ALA A 76 -12.70 -10.39 -11.24
C ALA A 76 -12.85 -9.78 -12.64
N ALA A 77 -12.61 -8.48 -12.79
CA ALA A 77 -12.67 -7.81 -14.09
C ALA A 77 -11.63 -8.32 -15.10
N HIS A 78 -10.50 -8.86 -14.63
CA HIS A 78 -9.44 -9.40 -15.47
C HIS A 78 -9.53 -10.91 -15.71
N THR A 79 -10.08 -11.68 -14.77
CA THR A 79 -10.10 -13.15 -14.82
C THR A 79 -11.50 -13.73 -15.06
N GLY A 80 -12.54 -12.91 -14.96
CA GLY A 80 -13.94 -13.35 -14.96
C GLY A 80 -14.36 -14.08 -13.68
N LYS A 81 -13.49 -14.17 -12.66
CA LYS A 81 -13.74 -14.95 -11.44
C LYS A 81 -13.56 -14.09 -10.19
N THR A 82 -14.61 -13.99 -9.38
CA THR A 82 -14.65 -13.22 -8.12
C THR A 82 -14.00 -13.93 -6.95
N THR A 83 -13.84 -15.24 -7.01
CA THR A 83 -13.24 -16.06 -5.95
C THR A 83 -11.72 -16.14 -6.03
N TRP A 84 -11.12 -15.64 -7.11
CA TRP A 84 -9.68 -15.71 -7.31
C TRP A 84 -8.97 -14.61 -6.55
N ARG A 85 -8.10 -15.02 -5.62
CA ARG A 85 -7.17 -14.11 -4.95
C ARG A 85 -5.91 -14.00 -5.78
N ILE A 86 -5.62 -12.80 -6.28
CA ILE A 86 -4.45 -12.53 -7.13
C ILE A 86 -3.47 -11.70 -6.32
N GLU A 87 -2.23 -12.20 -6.19
CA GLU A 87 -1.14 -11.41 -5.63
C GLU A 87 -0.60 -10.44 -6.68
N ILE A 88 -0.35 -9.20 -6.26
CA ILE A 88 0.29 -8.16 -7.06
C ILE A 88 1.47 -7.56 -6.30
N TRP A 89 2.44 -7.07 -7.04
CA TRP A 89 3.51 -6.28 -6.49
C TRP A 89 3.00 -4.89 -6.13
N GLY A 90 3.05 -4.57 -4.84
CA GLY A 90 2.63 -3.30 -4.27
C GLY A 90 3.76 -2.63 -3.51
N LEU A 91 3.65 -1.31 -3.35
CA LEU A 91 4.49 -0.59 -2.39
C LEU A 91 3.86 -0.80 -1.01
N GLN A 92 4.61 -1.43 -0.09
CA GLN A 92 4.11 -1.93 1.19
C GLN A 92 3.28 -0.90 1.96
N ASP A 93 3.78 0.32 2.09
CA ASP A 93 3.13 1.37 2.90
C ASP A 93 2.42 2.44 2.05
N LEU A 94 2.17 2.16 0.76
CA LEU A 94 1.57 3.14 -0.15
C LEU A 94 0.34 2.61 -0.89
N ASN A 95 0.06 1.31 -0.88
CA ASN A 95 -1.07 0.72 -1.59
C ASN A 95 -2.05 0.06 -0.61
N HIS A 96 -2.68 0.86 0.25
CA HIS A 96 -3.66 0.35 1.21
C HIS A 96 -5.09 0.26 0.64
N LEU A 97 -5.34 0.86 -0.53
CA LEU A 97 -6.68 1.01 -1.07
C LEU A 97 -6.71 0.95 -2.60
N CYS A 98 -7.67 0.20 -3.14
CA CYS A 98 -8.10 0.35 -4.52
C CYS A 98 -9.06 1.55 -4.64
N VAL A 99 -8.59 2.69 -5.16
CA VAL A 99 -9.44 3.90 -5.33
C VAL A 99 -10.59 3.65 -6.30
N LYS A 100 -10.35 2.87 -7.38
CA LYS A 100 -11.37 2.59 -8.42
C LYS A 100 -12.61 1.92 -7.82
N HIS A 101 -12.41 0.87 -7.03
CA HIS A 101 -13.51 0.11 -6.42
C HIS A 101 -13.79 0.52 -4.97
N ARG A 102 -13.04 1.49 -4.43
CA ARG A 102 -13.11 1.97 -3.04
C ARG A 102 -13.07 0.81 -2.05
N ARG A 103 -12.09 -0.07 -2.20
CA ARG A 103 -11.89 -1.23 -1.32
C ARG A 103 -10.54 -1.21 -0.64
N TRP A 104 -10.54 -1.44 0.67
CA TRP A 104 -9.33 -1.57 1.47
C TRP A 104 -8.61 -2.87 1.13
N THR A 105 -7.31 -2.75 0.90
CA THR A 105 -6.38 -3.82 0.55
C THR A 105 -5.12 -3.76 1.43
N GLY A 106 -5.20 -3.06 2.57
CA GLY A 106 -4.09 -2.79 3.48
C GLY A 106 -3.63 -4.00 4.30
N ILE A 107 -2.95 -3.73 5.41
CA ILE A 107 -2.39 -4.80 6.25
C ILE A 107 -3.54 -5.56 6.92
N GLY A 108 -3.35 -6.86 7.14
CA GLY A 108 -4.37 -7.70 7.75
C GLY A 108 -5.42 -8.26 6.78
N THR A 109 -5.62 -7.68 5.58
CA THR A 109 -6.54 -8.27 4.57
C THR A 109 -6.04 -9.62 4.04
N ALA A 110 -4.74 -9.90 4.26
CA ALA A 110 -4.06 -11.16 3.95
C ALA A 110 -4.01 -12.16 5.11
N TYR A 111 -4.05 -11.68 6.35
CA TYR A 111 -3.71 -12.48 7.53
C TYR A 111 -4.88 -13.32 8.07
N ASP A 112 -6.14 -12.96 7.75
CA ASP A 112 -7.31 -13.77 8.11
C ASP A 112 -7.32 -15.15 7.43
N SER A 113 -6.46 -15.42 6.44
CA SER A 113 -6.40 -16.74 5.79
C SER A 113 -5.29 -17.67 6.28
N TYR A 114 -4.44 -17.27 7.24
CA TYR A 114 -3.41 -18.19 7.75
C TYR A 114 -3.91 -19.13 8.87
N PHE A 115 -5.01 -18.78 9.53
CA PHE A 115 -5.61 -19.61 10.59
C PHE A 115 -6.90 -20.34 10.19
N GLU A 116 -7.56 -19.95 9.11
CA GLU A 116 -8.75 -20.66 8.60
C GLU A 116 -8.42 -21.41 7.31
N ARG A 117 -7.85 -22.60 7.49
CA ARG A 117 -7.76 -23.64 6.47
C ARG A 117 -9.09 -24.39 6.33
N SER A 118 -10.21 -23.69 6.50
CA SER A 118 -11.57 -24.20 6.33
C SER A 118 -12.19 -23.56 5.09
N ILE A 119 -12.48 -24.46 4.16
CA ILE A 119 -13.37 -24.36 3.02
C ILE A 119 -14.50 -23.33 3.25
N GLU A 120 -14.69 -22.42 2.28
CA GLU A 120 -15.87 -21.54 2.12
C GLU A 120 -16.03 -20.31 3.04
N MET A 121 -14.99 -19.48 3.22
CA MET A 121 -15.21 -18.08 3.63
C MET A 121 -15.01 -17.10 2.47
N ALA A 122 -16.11 -16.42 2.12
CA ALA A 122 -16.16 -15.38 1.09
C ALA A 122 -15.30 -14.18 1.51
N SER A 123 -14.13 -14.00 0.87
CA SER A 123 -13.37 -12.74 0.74
C SER A 123 -13.42 -11.75 1.91
N SER A 124 -13.37 -12.24 3.16
CA SER A 124 -13.62 -11.43 4.38
C SER A 124 -12.56 -10.37 4.64
N GLY A 125 -11.39 -10.47 4.01
CA GLY A 125 -10.27 -9.57 4.27
C GLY A 125 -10.40 -8.17 3.64
N GLN A 126 -11.06 -8.00 2.50
CA GLN A 126 -11.16 -6.68 1.85
C GLN A 126 -12.51 -6.05 2.18
N CYS A 127 -12.52 -4.80 2.63
CA CYS A 127 -13.77 -4.11 2.99
C CYS A 127 -14.05 -2.93 2.06
N SER A 128 -15.34 -2.62 1.87
CA SER A 128 -15.74 -1.44 1.12
C SER A 128 -15.62 -0.20 1.99
N VAL A 129 -14.94 0.83 1.48
CA VAL A 129 -14.89 2.16 2.10
C VAL A 129 -15.72 3.17 1.31
N ALA A 130 -16.67 2.69 0.49
CA ALA A 130 -17.46 3.55 -0.39
C ALA A 130 -18.25 4.63 0.37
N LYS A 131 -18.65 4.34 1.61
CA LYS A 131 -19.37 5.25 2.52
C LYS A 131 -18.46 6.17 3.34
N ALA A 132 -17.13 6.04 3.22
CA ALA A 132 -16.12 6.83 3.93
C ALA A 132 -15.14 7.47 2.92
N PRO A 133 -15.58 8.49 2.16
CA PRO A 133 -14.79 9.10 1.08
C PRO A 133 -13.47 9.71 1.56
N GLU A 134 -13.37 10.11 2.82
CA GLU A 134 -12.14 10.62 3.44
C GLU A 134 -10.97 9.63 3.39
N ILE A 135 -11.25 8.32 3.40
CA ILE A 135 -10.23 7.25 3.27
C ILE A 135 -9.68 7.24 1.84
N VAL A 136 -10.55 7.42 0.86
CA VAL A 136 -10.18 7.51 -0.56
C VAL A 136 -9.33 8.77 -0.80
N ASP A 137 -9.72 9.89 -0.20
CA ASP A 137 -9.00 11.15 -0.34
C ASP A 137 -7.66 11.14 0.38
N ALA A 138 -7.56 10.44 1.52
CA ALA A 138 -6.30 10.18 2.20
C ALA A 138 -5.34 9.37 1.33
N GLN A 139 -5.81 8.30 0.68
CA GLN A 139 -4.99 7.51 -0.25
C GLN A 139 -4.47 8.37 -1.41
N ARG A 140 -5.35 9.19 -2.00
CA ARG A 140 -4.98 10.13 -3.07
C ARG A 140 -3.98 11.18 -2.58
N ARG A 141 -4.12 11.67 -1.34
CA ARG A 141 -3.19 12.61 -0.71
C ARG A 141 -1.83 11.97 -0.51
N LEU A 142 -1.76 10.77 0.07
CA LEU A 142 -0.51 10.02 0.25
C LEU A 142 0.22 9.79 -1.09
N HIS A 143 -0.51 9.36 -2.12
CA HIS A 143 0.05 9.20 -3.47
C HIS A 143 0.53 10.52 -4.10
N ARG A 144 -0.16 11.64 -3.85
CA ARG A 144 0.31 12.97 -4.29
C ARG A 144 1.60 13.36 -3.57
N LEU A 145 1.67 13.18 -2.25
CA LEU A 145 2.86 13.48 -1.45
C LEU A 145 4.06 12.67 -1.96
N CYS A 146 3.88 11.39 -2.27
CA CYS A 146 4.95 10.55 -2.79
C CYS A 146 5.44 10.93 -4.20
N ARG A 147 4.61 11.55 -5.04
CA ARG A 147 4.96 11.85 -6.44
C ARG A 147 5.99 12.95 -6.62
N HIS A 148 6.03 13.94 -5.74
CA HIS A 148 6.88 15.14 -5.89
C HIS A 148 8.29 14.98 -5.33
N GLY A 149 8.89 13.79 -5.44
CA GLY A 149 10.22 13.50 -4.86
C GLY A 149 10.23 13.39 -3.33
N ARG A 150 9.14 13.79 -2.66
CA ARG A 150 8.98 13.72 -1.19
C ARG A 150 8.76 12.30 -0.67
N TYR A 151 8.77 11.28 -1.53
CA TYR A 151 8.65 9.87 -1.11
C TYR A 151 9.71 9.50 -0.05
N ARG A 152 10.93 10.06 -0.18
CA ARG A 152 12.06 9.82 0.74
C ARG A 152 11.74 10.27 2.16
N ARG A 153 10.90 11.29 2.30
CA ARG A 153 10.52 11.89 3.58
C ARG A 153 9.21 11.34 4.11
N ILE A 154 8.22 11.19 3.23
CA ILE A 154 6.87 10.80 3.63
C ILE A 154 6.79 9.34 4.07
N LEU A 155 7.59 8.44 3.49
CA LEU A 155 7.55 7.01 3.82
C LEU A 155 8.04 6.74 5.26
N PRO A 156 9.25 7.17 5.67
CA PRO A 156 9.68 7.00 7.06
C PRO A 156 8.76 7.75 8.03
N ALA A 157 8.30 8.96 7.67
CA ALA A 157 7.33 9.68 8.48
C ALA A 157 6.03 8.89 8.66
N TYR A 158 5.49 8.29 7.60
CA TYR A 158 4.27 7.50 7.65
C TYR A 158 4.41 6.26 8.56
N GLN A 159 5.53 5.55 8.49
CA GLN A 159 5.78 4.36 9.33
C GLN A 159 5.80 4.72 10.82
N GLU A 160 6.57 5.74 11.20
CA GLU A 160 6.65 6.24 12.57
C GLU A 160 5.29 6.78 13.06
N CYS A 161 4.62 7.57 12.22
CA CYS A 161 3.31 8.16 12.55
C CYS A 161 2.21 7.10 12.67
N SER A 162 2.28 6.00 11.92
CA SER A 162 1.33 4.88 12.04
C SER A 162 1.44 4.19 13.39
N THR A 163 2.65 4.05 13.94
CA THR A 163 2.86 3.50 15.28
C THR A 163 2.41 4.47 16.35
N PHE A 164 2.83 5.73 16.26
CA PHE A 164 2.39 6.79 17.16
C PHE A 164 0.86 6.92 17.21
N TRP A 165 0.19 6.89 16.05
CA TRP A 165 -1.26 7.02 16.00
C TRP A 165 -1.98 5.89 16.71
N ARG A 166 -1.49 4.65 16.58
CA ARG A 166 -2.05 3.50 17.31
C ARG A 166 -1.95 3.70 18.81
N ASP A 167 -0.85 4.24 19.32
CA ASP A 167 -0.69 4.53 20.74
C ASP A 167 -1.58 5.70 21.18
N LEU A 168 -1.64 6.76 20.38
CA LEU A 168 -2.53 7.90 20.64
C LEU A 168 -4.01 7.50 20.64
N ALA A 169 -4.41 6.56 19.77
CA ALA A 169 -5.76 6.01 19.72
C ALA A 169 -6.11 5.22 21.00
N LYS A 170 -5.16 4.50 21.62
CA LYS A 170 -5.36 3.84 22.92
C LYS A 170 -5.70 4.84 24.03
N HIS A 171 -5.20 6.07 23.93
CA HIS A 171 -5.54 7.16 24.85
C HIS A 171 -6.88 7.86 24.52
N GLY A 172 -7.59 7.41 23.49
CA GLY A 172 -8.94 7.89 23.16
C GLY A 172 -8.98 9.22 22.39
N TYR A 173 -7.85 9.71 21.87
CA TYR A 173 -7.73 11.02 21.20
C TYR A 173 -8.67 11.19 19.99
N ALA A 174 -8.92 10.08 19.27
CA ALA A 174 -9.65 10.01 18.00
C ALA A 174 -10.87 9.09 18.06
N ALA A 175 -11.32 8.71 19.25
CA ALA A 175 -12.20 7.57 19.43
C ALA A 175 -13.53 7.71 18.67
N ASP A 176 -14.10 8.91 18.62
CA ASP A 176 -15.45 9.14 18.07
C ASP A 176 -15.44 9.18 16.53
N ARG A 177 -14.45 9.83 15.90
CA ARG A 177 -14.24 9.79 14.44
C ARG A 177 -13.86 8.41 13.95
N THR A 178 -12.96 7.70 14.66
CA THR A 178 -12.59 6.34 14.29
C THR A 178 -13.81 5.43 14.41
N GLU A 179 -14.61 5.54 15.47
CA GLU A 179 -15.85 4.77 15.61
C GLU A 179 -16.87 5.12 14.52
N ARG A 180 -17.02 6.40 14.17
CA ARG A 180 -17.91 6.83 13.08
C ARG A 180 -17.51 6.20 11.74
N ARG A 181 -16.22 6.25 11.39
CA ARG A 181 -15.68 5.63 10.17
C ARG A 181 -15.85 4.12 10.20
N LEU A 182 -15.57 3.47 11.33
CA LEU A 182 -15.78 2.03 11.50
C LEU A 182 -17.23 1.63 11.22
N ARG A 183 -18.22 2.37 11.73
CA ARG A 183 -19.64 2.11 11.45
C ARG A 183 -20.01 2.26 9.98
N LEU A 184 -19.29 3.10 9.22
CA LEU A 184 -19.52 3.27 7.78
C LEU A 184 -18.93 2.13 6.95
N ILE A 185 -17.81 1.57 7.38
CA ILE A 185 -17.06 0.52 6.68
C ILE A 185 -17.59 -0.88 7.07
N HIS A 186 -17.97 -1.04 8.34
CA HIS A 186 -18.37 -2.30 8.93
C HIS A 186 -19.57 -2.11 9.89
N PRO A 187 -20.79 -1.88 9.34
CA PRO A 187 -21.98 -1.52 10.12
C PRO A 187 -22.49 -2.66 11.02
N ASP A 188 -22.22 -3.92 10.66
CA ASP A 188 -22.88 -5.09 11.25
C ASP A 188 -22.09 -5.77 12.38
N GLU A 189 -20.90 -5.26 12.73
CA GLU A 189 -20.12 -5.84 13.85
C GLU A 189 -20.53 -5.32 15.22
N ILE A 190 -20.86 -6.26 16.08
CA ILE A 190 -20.98 -6.06 17.52
C ILE A 190 -19.60 -5.61 18.04
N ARG A 191 -19.58 -4.51 18.81
CA ARG A 191 -18.40 -3.80 19.37
C ARG A 191 -17.26 -4.63 19.98
N ARG A 192 -17.44 -5.95 20.17
CA ARG A 192 -16.54 -6.87 20.87
C ARG A 192 -15.40 -7.41 20.01
N HIS A 193 -15.52 -7.43 18.69
CA HIS A 193 -14.43 -7.79 17.78
C HIS A 193 -14.30 -6.72 16.70
N ARG A 194 -13.18 -5.99 16.69
CA ARG A 194 -12.82 -5.11 15.57
C ARG A 194 -11.72 -5.82 14.78
N PRO A 195 -12.00 -6.38 13.60
CA PRO A 195 -10.97 -6.94 12.74
C PRO A 195 -9.95 -5.86 12.44
N TYR A 196 -8.67 -6.22 12.56
CA TYR A 196 -7.54 -5.32 12.36
C TYR A 196 -7.62 -4.47 11.07
N PRO A 197 -8.07 -5.01 9.91
CA PRO A 197 -8.15 -4.24 8.67
C PRO A 197 -9.17 -3.08 8.71
N HIS A 198 -10.30 -3.25 9.41
CA HIS A 198 -11.32 -2.20 9.52
C HIS A 198 -10.83 -1.04 10.37
N ALA A 199 -10.15 -1.35 11.48
CA ALA A 199 -9.55 -0.36 12.36
C ALA A 199 -8.46 0.43 11.61
N GLU A 200 -7.57 -0.26 10.90
CA GLU A 200 -6.52 0.38 10.09
C GLU A 200 -7.13 1.32 9.03
N ALA A 201 -8.15 0.87 8.30
CA ALA A 201 -8.85 1.68 7.31
C ALA A 201 -9.48 2.95 7.91
N ALA A 202 -10.08 2.84 9.10
CA ALA A 202 -10.73 3.95 9.79
C ALA A 202 -9.72 4.99 10.32
N ASP A 203 -8.54 4.55 10.77
CA ASP A 203 -7.48 5.43 11.27
C ASP A 203 -6.64 6.08 10.14
N PHE A 204 -6.62 5.45 8.97
CA PHE A 204 -5.78 5.84 7.83
C PHE A 204 -5.83 7.33 7.45
N PRO A 205 -6.99 8.01 7.39
CA PRO A 205 -7.04 9.44 7.09
C PRO A 205 -6.21 10.29 8.05
N ASP A 206 -6.26 9.96 9.33
CA ASP A 206 -5.60 10.74 10.36
C ASP A 206 -4.10 10.43 10.38
N VAL A 207 -3.72 9.16 10.19
CA VAL A 207 -2.32 8.76 10.01
C VAL A 207 -1.66 9.52 8.85
N VAL A 208 -2.33 9.61 7.69
CA VAL A 208 -1.82 10.38 6.53
C VAL A 208 -1.69 11.86 6.87
N GLN A 209 -2.60 12.41 7.67
CA GLN A 209 -2.54 13.81 8.10
C GLN A 209 -1.36 14.09 9.05
N VAL A 210 -1.12 13.21 10.03
CA VAL A 210 0.04 13.28 10.93
C VAL A 210 1.33 13.13 10.12
N ALA A 211 1.41 12.10 9.27
CA ALA A 211 2.58 11.85 8.45
C ALA A 211 2.93 13.05 7.56
N ASN A 212 1.92 13.71 6.97
CA ASN A 212 2.13 14.92 6.18
C ASN A 212 2.68 16.10 7.02
N LEU A 213 2.24 16.24 8.27
CA LEU A 213 2.76 17.27 9.18
C LEU A 213 4.25 17.00 9.51
N PHE A 214 4.60 15.80 9.94
CA PHE A 214 5.97 15.43 10.33
C PHE A 214 6.92 15.29 9.12
N ALA A 215 6.41 15.01 7.92
CA ALA A 215 7.21 15.01 6.71
C ALA A 215 7.62 16.43 6.26
N SER A 216 6.92 17.48 6.73
CA SER A 216 7.26 18.87 6.43
C SER A 216 8.48 19.31 7.22
N HIS A 217 9.52 19.78 6.54
CA HIS A 217 10.76 20.26 7.17
C HIS A 217 10.49 21.34 8.20
N TYR A 218 9.78 22.40 7.80
CA TYR A 218 9.42 23.52 8.69
C TYR A 218 8.79 23.05 10.00
N TRP A 219 7.72 22.25 9.92
CA TRP A 219 7.02 21.76 11.11
C TRP A 219 7.91 20.81 11.92
N ARG A 220 8.71 19.97 11.28
CA ARG A 220 9.64 19.09 12.00
C ARG A 220 10.69 19.86 12.78
N GLU A 221 11.26 20.93 12.20
CA GLU A 221 12.18 21.83 12.92
C GLU A 221 11.50 22.50 14.11
N GLN A 222 10.25 22.96 13.95
CA GLN A 222 9.49 23.52 15.06
C GLN A 222 9.26 22.49 16.20
N GLY A 223 9.03 21.23 15.86
CA GLY A 223 8.90 20.14 16.84
C GLY A 223 10.21 19.75 17.54
N LEU A 224 11.37 20.14 16.99
CA LEU A 224 12.71 19.90 17.53
C LEU A 224 13.34 21.14 18.19
N GLY A 225 12.69 22.29 18.05
CA GLY A 225 13.20 23.59 18.46
C GLY A 225 13.04 23.86 19.96
N SER A 226 13.09 25.15 20.29
CA SER A 226 12.84 25.66 21.64
C SER A 226 11.42 25.34 22.14
N GLN A 227 11.18 25.48 23.44
CA GLN A 227 9.87 25.21 24.05
C GLN A 227 8.73 26.01 23.39
N GLY A 228 8.99 27.25 22.95
CA GLY A 228 8.01 28.08 22.25
C GLY A 228 7.66 27.54 20.85
N GLU A 229 8.65 27.03 20.12
CA GLU A 229 8.47 26.42 18.79
C GLU A 229 7.74 25.09 18.88
N VAL A 230 8.06 24.27 19.90
CA VAL A 230 7.34 23.02 20.18
C VAL A 230 5.88 23.31 20.52
N GLN A 231 5.59 24.37 21.28
CA GLN A 231 4.22 24.81 21.52
C GLN A 231 3.52 25.29 20.24
N HIS A 232 4.23 25.96 19.33
CA HIS A 232 3.70 26.38 18.05
C HIS A 232 3.35 25.16 17.17
N PHE A 233 4.25 24.18 17.08
CA PHE A 233 3.99 22.90 16.43
C PHE A 233 2.78 22.19 17.04
N ARG A 234 2.67 22.19 18.37
CA ARG A 234 1.56 21.56 19.07
C ARG A 234 0.21 22.18 18.71
N ARG A 235 0.14 23.50 18.66
CA ARG A 235 -1.09 24.20 18.23
C ARG A 235 -1.47 23.81 16.80
N GLU A 236 -0.50 23.67 15.91
CA GLU A 236 -0.76 23.22 14.53
C GLU A 236 -1.21 21.76 14.48
N PHE A 237 -0.63 20.88 15.31
CA PHE A 237 -1.07 19.49 15.45
C PHE A 237 -2.53 19.43 15.90
N ASP A 238 -2.88 20.11 16.99
CA ASP A 238 -4.24 20.13 17.54
C ASP A 238 -5.23 20.85 16.59
N ARG A 239 -4.78 21.85 15.81
CA ARG A 239 -5.62 22.49 14.77
C ARG A 239 -5.96 21.55 13.63
N ARG A 240 -5.01 20.71 13.19
CA ARG A 240 -5.21 19.76 12.08
C ARG A 240 -5.94 18.51 12.51
N LEU A 241 -5.75 18.09 13.75
CA LEU A 241 -6.25 16.84 14.32
C LEU A 241 -6.80 17.14 15.71
N PRO A 242 -7.94 17.81 15.84
CA PRO A 242 -8.47 18.16 17.15
C PRO A 242 -8.76 16.90 17.98
N ALA A 243 -8.44 16.97 19.27
CA ALA A 243 -8.84 15.95 20.23
C ALA A 243 -10.37 15.97 20.37
N GLU A 244 -11.02 14.82 20.20
CA GLU A 244 -12.48 14.71 20.40
C GLU A 244 -12.85 14.51 21.86
N ARG A 245 -11.91 13.98 22.64
CA ARG A 245 -12.06 13.75 24.07
C ARG A 245 -10.95 14.47 24.81
N GLN A 246 -11.27 14.99 25.99
CA GLN A 246 -10.24 15.48 26.89
C GLN A 246 -9.31 14.32 27.24
N LEU A 247 -8.03 14.50 26.92
CA LEU A 247 -7.00 13.57 27.35
C LEU A 247 -6.98 13.54 28.88
N ARG A 248 -6.74 12.35 29.43
CA ARG A 248 -6.50 12.20 30.87
C ARG A 248 -5.34 13.10 31.29
N THR A 249 -5.39 13.64 32.50
CA THR A 249 -4.33 14.51 33.05
C THR A 249 -2.94 13.87 32.95
N THR A 250 -2.85 12.54 33.06
CA THR A 250 -1.60 11.77 32.89
C THR A 250 -1.15 11.60 31.43
N ALA A 251 -2.07 11.68 30.47
CA ALA A 251 -1.77 11.52 29.04
C ALA A 251 -1.31 12.83 28.37
N ILE A 252 -1.58 13.99 28.99
CA ILE A 252 -1.17 15.30 28.46
C ILE A 252 0.36 15.46 28.47
N PRO A 253 1.08 15.23 29.59
CA PRO A 253 2.55 15.28 29.61
C PRO A 253 3.16 14.24 28.68
N TRP A 254 2.62 13.02 28.68
CA TRP A 254 3.04 11.96 27.76
C TRP A 254 2.97 12.41 26.29
N LEU A 255 1.84 12.99 25.86
CA LEU A 255 1.69 13.43 24.48
C LEU A 255 2.65 14.58 24.13
N GLN A 256 2.97 15.45 25.09
CA GLN A 256 3.95 16.51 24.87
C GLN A 256 5.35 15.94 24.63
N GLU A 257 5.80 15.01 25.47
CA GLU A 257 7.07 14.33 25.30
C GLU A 257 7.10 13.49 24.00
N GLU A 258 6.02 12.78 23.73
CA GLU A 258 5.98 11.85 22.59
C GLU A 258 5.95 12.57 21.25
N ILE A 259 5.39 13.77 21.16
CA ILE A 259 5.49 14.60 19.95
C ILE A 259 6.94 14.95 19.62
N VAL A 260 7.73 15.33 20.63
CA VAL A 260 9.15 15.67 20.45
C VAL A 260 9.94 14.41 20.08
N ARG A 261 9.72 13.30 20.79
CA ARG A 261 10.35 12.02 20.47
C ARG A 261 10.01 11.55 19.07
N LEU A 262 8.76 11.68 18.65
CA LEU A 262 8.33 11.36 17.29
C LEU A 262 9.02 12.26 16.26
N ALA A 263 9.14 13.57 16.52
CA ALA A 263 9.86 14.47 15.62
C ALA A 263 11.32 14.03 15.45
N GLN A 264 11.98 13.61 16.54
CA GLN A 264 13.35 13.08 16.51
C GLN A 264 13.44 11.78 15.71
N ARG A 265 12.57 10.80 15.99
CA ARG A 265 12.54 9.52 15.25
C ARG A 265 12.30 9.72 13.77
N VAL A 266 11.34 10.60 13.41
CA VAL A 266 11.05 10.92 12.02
C VAL A 266 12.24 11.62 11.37
N ASP A 267 12.87 12.60 12.03
CA ASP A 267 14.01 13.30 11.44
C ASP A 267 15.19 12.37 11.18
N GLU A 268 15.50 11.50 12.14
CA GLU A 268 16.54 10.49 11.98
C GLU A 268 16.22 9.51 10.85
N ALA A 269 15.00 8.95 10.84
CA ALA A 269 14.57 8.02 9.78
C ALA A 269 14.58 8.67 8.39
N VAL A 270 14.21 9.97 8.30
CA VAL A 270 14.28 10.74 7.06
C VAL A 270 15.73 10.92 6.61
N ARG A 271 16.64 11.32 7.50
CA ARG A 271 18.07 11.50 7.19
C ARG A 271 18.71 10.19 6.73
N GLN A 272 18.49 9.11 7.47
CA GLN A 272 18.99 7.78 7.11
C GLN A 272 18.47 7.35 5.73
N ARG A 273 17.19 7.61 5.45
CA ARG A 273 16.58 7.26 4.18
C ARG A 273 17.13 8.09 3.03
N GLU A 274 17.30 9.40 3.22
CA GLU A 274 17.90 10.29 2.22
C GLU A 274 19.34 9.89 1.91
N ALA A 275 20.17 9.67 2.94
CA ALA A 275 21.55 9.20 2.78
C ALA A 275 21.64 7.84 2.07
N SER A 276 20.76 6.89 2.42
CA SER A 276 20.69 5.58 1.76
C SER A 276 20.36 5.73 0.28
N VAL A 277 19.37 6.57 -0.06
CA VAL A 277 19.01 6.78 -1.47
C VAL A 277 20.13 7.49 -2.21
N ASP A 278 20.80 8.47 -1.60
CA ASP A 278 21.91 9.21 -2.21
C ASP A 278 23.10 8.29 -2.51
N GLY A 279 23.43 7.36 -1.61
CA GLY A 279 24.40 6.31 -1.86
C GLY A 279 24.03 5.42 -3.05
N LEU A 280 22.74 5.09 -3.22
CA LEU A 280 22.27 4.26 -4.33
C LEU A 280 22.30 4.97 -5.69
N ILE A 281 22.10 6.30 -5.75
CA ILE A 281 22.22 7.07 -7.01
C ILE A 281 23.64 6.93 -7.56
N ASN A 282 24.62 6.94 -6.67
CA ASN A 282 26.04 6.90 -7.05
C ASN A 282 26.48 5.51 -7.53
N ILE A 283 25.75 4.45 -7.16
CA ILE A 283 26.13 3.05 -7.43
C ILE A 283 25.39 2.47 -8.65
N HIS A 284 24.17 2.93 -8.96
CA HIS A 284 23.33 2.32 -10.00
C HIS A 284 23.06 3.24 -11.20
N PRO A 285 22.97 2.68 -12.43
CA PRO A 285 22.61 3.46 -13.61
C PRO A 285 21.21 4.10 -13.48
N PRO A 286 21.00 5.31 -14.05
CA PRO A 286 19.80 6.13 -13.85
C PRO A 286 18.48 5.48 -14.30
N ASP A 287 18.52 4.46 -15.17
CA ASP A 287 17.33 3.75 -15.65
C ASP A 287 16.74 2.73 -14.66
N GLN A 288 17.52 2.34 -13.64
CA GLN A 288 17.09 1.46 -12.54
C GLN A 288 16.66 2.27 -11.30
N PHE A 289 16.59 3.60 -11.43
CA PHE A 289 16.52 4.52 -10.31
C PHE A 289 15.16 4.49 -9.56
N PRO A 290 15.14 4.43 -8.21
CA PRO A 290 13.93 4.24 -7.41
C PRO A 290 12.81 5.26 -7.66
N PRO A 291 13.06 6.58 -7.83
CA PRO A 291 12.02 7.55 -8.12
C PRO A 291 11.29 7.31 -9.44
N LEU A 292 11.98 6.82 -10.48
CA LEU A 292 11.35 6.48 -11.76
C LEU A 292 10.49 5.24 -11.62
N LEU A 293 10.94 4.28 -10.81
CA LEU A 293 10.22 3.05 -10.57
C LEU A 293 8.99 3.26 -9.69
N ILE A 294 9.11 4.04 -8.61
CA ILE A 294 7.97 4.49 -7.78
C ILE A 294 7.01 5.29 -8.64
N ARG A 295 7.48 6.22 -9.48
CA ARG A 295 6.62 6.97 -10.41
C ARG A 295 5.92 6.04 -11.39
N ARG A 296 6.57 4.98 -11.87
CA ARG A 296 5.95 3.95 -12.72
C ARG A 296 4.93 3.11 -11.95
N ILE A 297 5.21 2.67 -10.72
CA ILE A 297 4.28 1.88 -9.90
C ILE A 297 3.08 2.72 -9.49
N LEU A 298 3.30 3.94 -9.00
CA LEU A 298 2.23 4.87 -8.69
C LEU A 298 1.38 5.14 -9.94
N LYS A 299 1.97 5.44 -11.11
CA LYS A 299 1.20 5.56 -12.37
C LYS A 299 0.38 4.30 -12.74
N ARG A 300 0.77 3.11 -12.26
CA ARG A 300 0.13 1.82 -12.57
C ARG A 300 -0.88 1.37 -11.50
N SER A 301 -0.81 1.91 -10.28
CA SER A 301 -1.74 1.53 -9.22
C SER A 301 -3.16 1.91 -9.66
N PRO A 302 -4.18 1.05 -9.48
CA PRO A 302 -5.58 1.32 -9.84
C PRO A 302 -6.13 2.63 -9.24
N ALA A 303 -5.40 3.21 -8.29
CA ALA A 303 -5.56 4.56 -7.78
C ALA A 303 -5.68 5.68 -8.83
N HIS A 304 -5.26 5.41 -10.07
CA HIS A 304 -5.15 6.40 -11.15
C HIS A 304 -6.07 6.18 -12.35
N ALA A 305 -6.99 5.21 -12.31
CA ALA A 305 -8.11 5.23 -13.23
C ALA A 305 -8.98 6.44 -12.84
N ARG A 306 -9.03 7.45 -13.72
CA ARG A 306 -9.94 8.60 -13.59
C ARG A 306 -11.38 8.12 -13.49
#